data_AF-A0A518FX50-F1
#
_entry.id   AF-A0A518FX50-F1
#
_cell.length_a   1.000
_cell.length_b   1.000
_cell.length_c   1.000
_cell.angle_alpha   90.00
_cell.angle_beta   90.00
_cell.angle_gamma   90.00
#
_symmetry.space_group_name_H-M   'P 1'
#
loop_
_entity.id
_entity.type
_entity.pdbx_description
1 polymer ?
#
loop_
_entity_poly.entity_id
_entity_poly.type
_entity_poly.pdbx_seq_one_letter_code
_entity_poly.pdbx_strand_id
1 'polypeptide(L)'
;MAENNKITVDHPLLERLRELDRKLGDSDILGDIGLYIGHENEPGFYEDSPQEAIAFASTGGDGDHYSLIAIEGAVTERSPVVLTWPPEGENIVVAPDLETFLRVGLHCGFFVYLEVRDPEIVGEGDDWFADFLDEEQKEALQRLARELNLTPLPAEAMQFEELNQQYADRFHNSVNKTGRFTER
;
A
#
# COMPACT_ATOMS: atom_id res chain seq x y z
N MET A 1 -25.76 -17.56 -6.96
CA MET A 1 -25.92 -16.65 -5.81
C MET A 1 -24.72 -16.90 -4.93
N ALA A 2 -23.64 -16.14 -5.12
CA ALA A 2 -22.47 -16.27 -4.26
C ALA A 2 -22.89 -15.81 -2.86
N GLU A 3 -22.64 -16.64 -1.85
CA GLU A 3 -22.77 -16.19 -0.46
C GLU A 3 -21.85 -14.98 -0.31
N ASN A 4 -22.43 -13.84 0.08
CA ASN A 4 -21.69 -12.61 0.32
C ASN A 4 -20.87 -12.86 1.59
N ASN A 5 -19.69 -13.45 1.43
CA ASN A 5 -18.83 -13.84 2.53
C ASN A 5 -18.29 -12.54 3.14
N LYS A 6 -18.93 -12.09 4.21
CA LYS A 6 -18.64 -10.79 4.83
C LYS A 6 -17.23 -10.83 5.40
N ILE A 7 -16.31 -10.09 4.77
CA ILE A 7 -14.96 -9.88 5.31
C ILE A 7 -15.09 -9.12 6.64
N THR A 8 -14.46 -9.63 7.69
CA THR A 8 -14.33 -8.92 8.97
C THR A 8 -13.03 -8.14 9.00
N VAL A 9 -13.01 -7.00 9.71
CA VAL A 9 -11.81 -6.17 9.88
C VAL A 9 -11.51 -6.06 11.37
N ASP A 10 -10.36 -6.59 11.78
CA ASP A 10 -9.81 -6.51 13.14
C ASP A 10 -8.34 -6.12 13.02
N HIS A 11 -8.08 -4.83 12.78
CA HIS A 11 -6.76 -4.32 12.48
C HIS A 11 -6.48 -3.00 13.23
N PRO A 12 -5.89 -3.06 14.44
CA PRO A 12 -5.67 -1.88 15.28
C PRO A 12 -4.85 -0.77 14.62
N LEU A 13 -3.78 -1.13 13.89
CA LEU A 13 -2.98 -0.14 13.16
C LEU A 13 -3.75 0.57 12.04
N LEU A 14 -4.63 -0.13 11.32
CA LEU A 14 -5.50 0.48 10.31
C LEU A 14 -6.47 1.47 10.94
N GLU A 15 -7.07 1.13 12.08
CA GLU A 15 -7.94 2.05 12.82
C GLU A 15 -7.17 3.29 13.30
N ARG A 16 -5.94 3.12 13.79
CA ARG A 16 -5.07 4.26 14.15
C ARG A 16 -4.71 5.14 12.96
N LEU A 17 -4.45 4.55 11.79
CA LEU A 17 -4.18 5.29 10.55
C LEU A 17 -5.41 6.11 10.13
N ARG A 18 -6.61 5.52 10.17
CA ARG A 18 -7.88 6.22 9.90
C ARG A 18 -8.15 7.33 10.92
N GLU A 19 -7.86 7.09 12.20
CA GLU A 19 -7.98 8.13 13.22
C GLU A 19 -7.00 9.28 13.01
N LEU A 20 -5.77 8.99 12.56
CA LEU A 20 -4.80 10.01 12.22
C LEU A 20 -5.31 10.87 11.07
N ASP A 21 -5.73 10.25 9.97
CA ASP A 21 -6.33 10.94 8.83
C ASP A 21 -7.49 11.87 9.23
N ARG A 22 -8.46 11.35 10.00
CA ARG A 22 -9.57 12.15 10.54
C ARG A 22 -9.13 13.33 11.42
N LYS A 23 -8.01 13.22 12.14
CA LYS A 23 -7.45 14.30 12.97
C LYS A 23 -6.73 15.35 12.13
N LEU A 24 -6.17 14.96 10.99
CA LEU A 24 -5.53 15.88 10.04
C LEU A 24 -6.61 16.68 9.28
N GLY A 25 -7.80 16.11 9.06
CA GLY A 25 -8.95 16.83 8.55
C GLY A 25 -8.70 17.39 7.15
N ASP A 26 -8.95 18.69 6.94
CA ASP A 26 -8.76 19.36 5.63
C ASP A 26 -7.28 19.52 5.23
N SER A 27 -6.32 19.21 6.11
CA SER A 27 -4.91 19.22 5.71
C SER A 27 -4.62 17.94 4.95
N ASP A 28 -4.39 18.05 3.64
CA ASP A 28 -4.11 16.92 2.73
C ASP A 28 -2.69 16.33 2.93
N ILE A 29 -2.19 16.35 4.17
CA ILE A 29 -0.82 15.98 4.55
C ILE A 29 -0.50 14.54 4.17
N LEU A 30 -1.47 13.62 4.29
CA LEU A 30 -1.27 12.23 3.85
C LEU A 30 -1.40 12.12 2.32
N GLY A 31 -2.24 12.95 1.69
CA GLY A 31 -2.33 13.04 0.23
C GLY A 31 -1.03 13.53 -0.42
N ASP A 32 -0.34 14.50 0.20
CA ASP A 32 0.94 15.05 -0.28
C ASP A 32 2.05 14.00 -0.37
N ILE A 33 1.91 12.90 0.38
CA ILE A 33 2.82 11.74 0.36
C ILE A 33 2.20 10.54 -0.37
N GLY A 34 1.11 10.73 -1.10
CA GLY A 34 0.44 9.71 -1.92
C GLY A 34 -0.37 8.68 -1.13
N LEU A 35 -0.93 9.05 0.03
CA LEU A 35 -1.71 8.18 0.88
C LEU A 35 -3.07 8.82 1.23
N TYR A 36 -4.01 8.75 0.30
CA TYR A 36 -5.37 9.24 0.49
C TYR A 36 -6.21 8.17 1.19
N ILE A 37 -6.40 8.29 2.51
CA ILE A 37 -7.17 7.31 3.28
C ILE A 37 -8.65 7.41 2.91
N GLY A 38 -9.28 6.27 2.61
CA GLY A 38 -10.67 6.24 2.16
C GLY A 38 -11.21 4.85 1.94
N HIS A 39 -12.43 4.77 1.37
CA HIS A 39 -13.05 3.53 0.88
C HIS A 39 -13.29 2.46 1.96
N GLU A 40 -13.78 2.89 3.13
CA GLU A 40 -14.02 2.02 4.28
C GLU A 40 -14.90 0.80 3.91
N ASN A 41 -14.25 -0.37 3.85
CA ASN A 41 -14.90 -1.68 3.75
C ASN A 41 -15.61 -1.98 2.42
N GLU A 42 -15.20 -1.35 1.33
CA GLU A 42 -15.66 -1.73 -0.01
C GLU A 42 -14.84 -2.94 -0.50
N PRO A 43 -15.43 -4.15 -0.59
CA PRO A 43 -14.76 -5.28 -1.22
C PRO A 43 -14.67 -4.98 -2.72
N GLY A 44 -13.47 -5.04 -3.27
CA GLY A 44 -13.25 -4.80 -4.69
C GLY A 44 -13.57 -3.38 -5.14
N PHE A 45 -12.77 -2.41 -4.67
CA PHE A 45 -12.94 -0.98 -4.99
C PHE A 45 -13.11 -0.71 -6.49
N TYR A 46 -12.43 -1.51 -7.32
CA TYR A 46 -12.71 -1.67 -8.75
C TYR A 46 -12.94 -3.14 -9.12
N GLU A 47 -13.47 -3.40 -10.32
CA GLU A 47 -13.65 -4.78 -10.83
C GLU A 47 -12.34 -5.57 -10.87
N ASP A 48 -11.20 -4.87 -11.01
CA ASP A 48 -9.86 -5.46 -11.09
C ASP A 48 -9.23 -5.72 -9.71
N SER A 49 -9.82 -5.19 -8.64
CA SER A 49 -9.36 -5.40 -7.27
C SER A 49 -9.63 -6.84 -6.81
N PRO A 50 -8.78 -7.43 -5.95
CA PRO A 50 -9.02 -8.79 -5.46
C PRO A 50 -10.31 -8.87 -4.63
N GLN A 51 -11.15 -9.87 -4.92
CA GLN A 51 -12.45 -10.03 -4.25
C GLN A 51 -12.33 -10.24 -2.72
N GLU A 52 -11.21 -10.80 -2.29
CA GLU A 52 -10.89 -11.02 -0.88
C GLU A 52 -10.12 -9.85 -0.26
N ALA A 53 -10.18 -8.64 -0.83
CA ALA A 53 -9.46 -7.49 -0.32
C ALA A 53 -10.38 -6.33 0.09
N ILE A 54 -9.93 -5.57 1.09
CA ILE A 54 -10.58 -4.34 1.55
C ILE A 54 -9.65 -3.17 1.24
N ALA A 55 -10.11 -2.26 0.38
CA ALA A 55 -9.37 -1.02 0.11
C ALA A 55 -9.28 -0.16 1.38
N PHE A 56 -8.16 0.55 1.52
CA PHE A 56 -7.97 1.49 2.63
C PHE A 56 -7.35 2.83 2.23
N ALA A 57 -6.67 2.90 1.08
CA ALA A 57 -6.10 4.14 0.59
C ALA A 57 -6.00 4.15 -0.94
N SER A 58 -6.05 5.31 -1.56
CA SER A 58 -5.62 5.52 -2.95
C SER A 58 -4.29 6.28 -2.99
N THR A 59 -3.58 6.19 -4.12
CA THR A 59 -2.33 6.96 -4.31
C THR A 59 -2.59 8.40 -4.77
N GLY A 60 -3.83 8.71 -5.19
CA GLY A 60 -4.19 9.95 -5.89
C GLY A 60 -3.98 9.89 -7.41
N GLY A 61 -3.46 8.78 -7.94
CA GLY A 61 -3.30 8.51 -9.37
C GLY A 61 -4.58 7.99 -10.05
N ASP A 62 -4.41 7.39 -11.25
CA ASP A 62 -5.46 6.92 -12.15
C ASP A 62 -6.19 5.65 -11.66
N GLY A 63 -6.74 5.68 -10.44
CA GLY A 63 -7.48 4.57 -9.81
C GLY A 63 -6.60 3.63 -8.97
N ASP A 64 -5.30 3.90 -8.90
CA ASP A 64 -4.33 3.16 -8.11
C ASP A 64 -4.68 3.22 -6.62
N HIS A 65 -4.73 2.04 -5.99
CA HIS A 65 -5.13 1.95 -4.60
C HIS A 65 -4.53 0.76 -3.88
N TYR A 66 -4.46 0.92 -2.57
CA TYR A 66 -4.00 -0.09 -1.63
C TYR A 66 -5.18 -0.78 -0.97
N SER A 67 -5.08 -2.11 -0.91
CA SER A 67 -6.03 -2.95 -0.21
C SER A 67 -5.31 -3.94 0.72
N LEU A 68 -6.03 -4.41 1.73
CA LEU A 68 -5.58 -5.49 2.62
C LEU A 68 -6.29 -6.78 2.26
N ILE A 69 -5.54 -7.86 2.06
CA ILE A 69 -6.10 -9.18 1.72
C ILE A 69 -6.60 -9.88 2.98
N ALA A 70 -7.86 -10.30 2.94
CA ALA A 70 -8.47 -11.12 3.95
C ALA A 70 -7.89 -12.54 3.93
N ILE A 71 -7.41 -13.01 5.07
CA ILE A 71 -6.97 -14.39 5.25
C ILE A 71 -8.06 -15.09 6.07
N GLU A 72 -8.62 -16.18 5.52
CA GLU A 72 -9.72 -16.91 6.16
C GLU A 72 -10.95 -16.01 6.45
N GLY A 73 -11.19 -15.02 5.57
CA GLY A 73 -12.32 -14.09 5.68
C GLY A 73 -12.10 -12.91 6.64
N ALA A 74 -10.89 -12.72 7.18
CA ALA A 74 -10.59 -11.62 8.09
C ALA A 74 -9.38 -10.79 7.63
N VAL A 75 -9.50 -9.46 7.71
CA VAL A 75 -8.40 -8.51 7.62
C VAL A 75 -7.82 -8.30 9.02
N THR A 76 -6.54 -8.60 9.19
CA THR A 76 -5.81 -8.53 10.47
C THR A 76 -4.42 -7.94 10.27
N GLU A 77 -3.62 -7.80 11.33
CA GLU A 77 -2.22 -7.34 11.23
C GLU A 77 -1.31 -8.26 10.40
N ARG A 78 -1.77 -9.45 10.01
CA ARG A 78 -1.06 -10.37 9.11
C ARG A 78 -1.54 -10.31 7.67
N SER A 79 -2.47 -9.40 7.38
CA SER A 79 -3.02 -9.24 6.04
C SER A 79 -2.04 -8.48 5.15
N PRO A 80 -1.62 -9.05 4.01
CA PRO A 80 -0.70 -8.38 3.12
C PRO A 80 -1.38 -7.19 2.43
N VAL A 81 -0.55 -6.22 2.07
CA VAL A 81 -0.96 -5.05 1.31
C VAL A 81 -0.75 -5.34 -0.17
N VAL A 82 -1.81 -5.13 -0.95
CA VAL A 82 -1.80 -5.20 -2.41
C VAL A 82 -1.98 -3.81 -2.98
N LEU A 83 -1.16 -3.46 -3.97
CA LEU A 83 -1.40 -2.35 -4.88
C LEU A 83 -2.17 -2.90 -6.09
N THR A 84 -3.32 -2.33 -6.36
CA THR A 84 -4.05 -2.56 -7.61
C THR A 84 -3.74 -1.41 -8.57
N TRP A 85 -3.31 -1.72 -9.78
CA TRP A 85 -3.14 -0.75 -10.87
C TRP A 85 -4.15 -1.02 -12.00
N PRO A 86 -5.33 -0.38 -11.98
CA PRO A 86 -6.43 -0.72 -12.90
C PRO A 86 -6.10 -0.59 -14.40
N PRO A 87 -5.34 0.42 -14.87
CA PRO A 87 -4.93 0.52 -16.27
C PRO A 87 -4.23 -0.71 -16.85
N GLU A 88 -3.47 -1.45 -16.03
CA GLU A 88 -2.76 -2.67 -16.45
C GLU A 88 -3.45 -3.97 -15.97
N GLY A 89 -4.48 -3.85 -15.11
CA GLY A 89 -5.16 -5.00 -14.50
C GLY A 89 -4.25 -5.80 -13.55
N GLU A 90 -3.19 -5.17 -13.06
CA GLU A 90 -2.18 -5.81 -12.24
C GLU A 90 -2.47 -5.64 -10.74
N ASN A 91 -2.27 -6.72 -10.00
CA ASN A 91 -2.35 -6.78 -8.55
C ASN A 91 -0.98 -7.21 -8.02
N ILE A 92 -0.30 -6.30 -7.33
CA ILE A 92 1.06 -6.51 -6.83
C ILE A 92 1.03 -6.50 -5.32
N VAL A 93 1.52 -7.57 -4.68
CA VAL A 93 1.71 -7.56 -3.22
C VAL A 93 2.94 -6.74 -2.89
N VAL A 94 2.71 -5.61 -2.22
CA VAL A 94 3.73 -4.61 -1.92
C VAL A 94 4.23 -4.69 -0.49
N ALA A 95 3.52 -5.37 0.41
CA ALA A 95 4.01 -5.65 1.75
C ALA A 95 3.34 -6.87 2.40
N PRO A 96 4.04 -7.58 3.31
CA PRO A 96 3.46 -8.70 4.04
C PRO A 96 2.39 -8.26 5.05
N ASP A 97 2.42 -7.00 5.49
CA ASP A 97 1.47 -6.39 6.41
C ASP A 97 1.49 -4.85 6.32
N LEU A 98 0.49 -4.21 6.93
CA LEU A 98 0.35 -2.75 6.94
C LEU A 98 1.50 -2.05 7.67
N GLU A 99 2.06 -2.65 8.73
CA GLU A 99 3.17 -2.03 9.46
C GLU A 99 4.40 -1.93 8.56
N THR A 100 4.76 -3.03 7.92
CA THR A 100 5.87 -3.11 6.97
C THR A 100 5.67 -2.15 5.81
N PHE A 101 4.46 -2.10 5.24
CA PHE A 101 4.10 -1.14 4.20
C PHE A 101 4.39 0.30 4.63
N LEU A 102 3.84 0.73 5.76
CA LEU A 102 4.03 2.09 6.24
C LEU A 102 5.52 2.38 6.51
N ARG A 103 6.25 1.44 7.10
CA ARG A 103 7.67 1.63 7.45
C ARG A 103 8.60 1.76 6.24
N VAL A 104 8.28 1.09 5.14
CA VAL A 104 9.01 1.23 3.86
C VAL A 104 8.62 2.52 3.16
N GLY A 105 7.32 2.84 3.10
CA GLY A 105 6.84 4.08 2.48
C GLY A 105 7.34 5.35 3.15
N LEU A 106 7.80 5.27 4.40
CA LEU A 106 8.45 6.39 5.10
C LEU A 106 9.71 6.93 4.40
N HIS A 107 10.29 6.20 3.45
CA HIS A 107 11.45 6.63 2.65
C HIS A 107 11.10 7.62 1.53
N CYS A 108 10.11 7.29 0.72
CA CYS A 108 9.82 7.98 -0.55
C CYS A 108 8.35 8.41 -0.70
N GLY A 109 7.54 8.21 0.34
CA GLY A 109 6.08 8.28 0.23
C GLY A 109 5.49 7.04 -0.43
N PHE A 110 4.21 7.14 -0.74
CA PHE A 110 3.38 6.03 -1.17
C PHE A 110 3.04 6.10 -2.66
N PHE A 111 3.05 7.28 -3.28
CA PHE A 111 2.78 7.39 -4.73
C PHE A 111 3.76 6.57 -5.59
N VAL A 112 5.06 6.60 -5.26
CA VAL A 112 6.12 5.88 -5.98
C VAL A 112 6.58 4.61 -5.25
N TYR A 113 5.71 3.98 -4.44
CA TYR A 113 6.11 2.89 -3.53
C TYR A 113 6.85 1.72 -4.23
N LEU A 114 6.50 1.39 -5.48
CA LEU A 114 7.17 0.32 -6.23
C LEU A 114 8.63 0.66 -6.60
N GLU A 115 8.95 1.95 -6.67
CA GLU A 115 10.27 2.49 -7.03
C GLU A 115 11.18 2.68 -5.82
N VAL A 116 10.74 2.25 -4.62
CA VAL A 116 11.48 2.44 -3.35
C VAL A 116 12.87 1.78 -3.32
N ARG A 117 13.18 0.94 -4.31
CA ARG A 117 14.50 0.29 -4.50
C ARG A 117 15.33 0.88 -5.61
N ASP A 118 14.77 1.80 -6.39
CA ASP A 118 15.46 2.38 -7.53
C ASP A 118 16.33 3.55 -7.04
N PRO A 119 17.67 3.39 -6.98
CA PRO A 119 18.56 4.46 -6.51
C PRO A 119 18.51 5.70 -7.41
N GLU A 120 18.05 5.59 -8.67
CA GLU A 120 17.83 6.76 -9.53
C GLU A 120 16.65 7.61 -9.05
N ILE A 121 15.69 6.99 -8.34
CA ILE A 121 14.51 7.64 -7.76
C ILE A 121 14.76 8.03 -6.31
N VAL A 122 15.21 7.10 -5.47
CA VAL A 122 15.36 7.35 -4.02
C VAL A 122 16.68 8.02 -3.64
N GLY A 123 17.68 8.04 -4.53
CA GLY A 123 19.01 8.56 -4.24
C GLY A 123 19.95 7.51 -3.63
N GLU A 124 21.26 7.73 -3.76
CA GLU A 124 22.31 6.81 -3.27
C GLU A 124 22.78 7.13 -1.83
N GLY A 125 22.11 8.05 -1.14
CA GLY A 125 22.54 8.60 0.15
C GLY A 125 22.29 7.71 1.36
N ASP A 126 22.99 7.99 2.46
CA ASP A 126 22.67 7.45 3.80
C ASP A 126 21.43 8.14 4.43
N ASP A 127 20.86 9.13 3.72
CA ASP A 127 19.69 9.87 4.19
C ASP A 127 18.43 9.01 4.10
N TRP A 128 17.63 9.11 5.15
CA TRP A 128 16.41 8.32 5.28
C TRP A 128 15.37 8.66 4.20
N PHE A 129 15.30 9.92 3.80
CA PHE A 129 14.32 10.41 2.83
C PHE A 129 14.91 10.42 1.43
N ALA A 130 14.08 10.05 0.46
CA ALA A 130 14.41 10.20 -0.94
C ALA A 130 14.71 11.67 -1.31
N ASP A 131 15.68 11.87 -2.19
CA ASP A 131 16.19 13.19 -2.57
C ASP A 131 15.14 14.11 -3.22
N PHE A 132 14.12 13.53 -3.87
CA PHE A 132 13.08 14.30 -4.54
C PHE A 132 12.03 14.87 -3.59
N LEU A 133 11.96 14.40 -2.34
CA LEU A 133 10.97 14.85 -1.39
C LEU A 133 11.26 16.29 -0.96
N ASP A 134 10.23 17.14 -1.01
CA ASP A 134 10.31 18.46 -0.42
C ASP A 134 10.19 18.42 1.12
N GLU A 135 10.36 19.58 1.77
CA GLU A 135 10.34 19.64 3.23
C GLU A 135 8.94 19.39 3.83
N GLU A 136 7.87 19.71 3.10
CA GLU A 136 6.49 19.48 3.55
C GLU A 136 6.18 17.98 3.55
N GLN A 137 6.58 17.28 2.48
CA GLN A 137 6.47 15.83 2.37
C GLN A 137 7.32 15.11 3.42
N LYS A 138 8.56 15.57 3.67
CA LYS A 138 9.40 15.02 4.76
C LYS A 138 8.75 15.22 6.12
N GLU A 139 8.19 16.41 6.40
CA GLU A 139 7.48 16.67 7.66
C GLU A 139 6.25 15.77 7.80
N ALA A 140 5.50 15.55 6.72
CA ALA A 140 4.36 14.64 6.68
C ALA A 140 4.77 13.19 7.04
N LEU A 141 5.83 12.67 6.43
CA LEU A 141 6.36 11.33 6.72
C LEU A 141 6.86 11.22 8.17
N GLN A 142 7.58 12.22 8.67
CA GLN A 142 8.03 12.27 10.07
C GLN A 142 6.86 12.28 11.05
N ARG A 143 5.79 13.01 10.72
CA ARG A 143 4.58 13.08 11.54
C ARG A 143 3.86 11.74 11.55
N LEU A 144 3.68 11.10 10.39
CA LEU A 144 3.12 9.75 10.27
C LEU A 144 3.90 8.76 11.15
N ALA A 145 5.23 8.76 11.04
CA ALA A 145 6.10 7.89 11.83
C ALA A 145 5.90 8.11 13.34
N ARG A 146 5.85 9.37 13.78
CA ARG A 146 5.70 9.73 15.19
C ARG A 146 4.34 9.33 15.76
N GLU A 147 3.26 9.64 15.05
CA GLU A 147 1.88 9.39 15.51
C GLU A 147 1.55 7.90 15.55
N LEU A 148 2.11 7.12 14.62
CA LEU A 148 1.93 5.67 14.57
C LEU A 148 2.98 4.89 15.37
N ASN A 149 4.02 5.58 15.88
CA ASN A 149 5.18 4.99 16.57
C ASN A 149 5.93 3.97 15.69
N LEU A 150 6.13 4.34 14.42
CA LEU A 150 6.82 3.54 13.43
C LEU A 150 8.29 3.94 13.37
N THR A 151 9.13 2.94 13.09
CA THR A 151 10.49 3.20 12.65
C THR A 151 10.63 2.87 11.17
N PRO A 152 11.22 3.76 10.39
CA PRO A 152 11.98 3.39 9.21
C PRO A 152 12.34 1.91 8.96
N LEU A 153 11.96 1.33 7.82
CA LEU A 153 12.47 0.04 7.34
C LEU A 153 13.06 0.16 5.91
N PRO A 154 14.34 -0.20 5.70
CA PRO A 154 14.97 -0.22 4.38
C PRO A 154 14.23 -1.11 3.38
N ALA A 155 14.09 -0.64 2.14
CA ALA A 155 13.45 -1.39 1.07
C ALA A 155 14.12 -2.72 0.76
N GLU A 156 15.43 -2.85 1.02
CA GLU A 156 16.21 -4.07 0.86
C GLU A 156 15.73 -5.19 1.80
N ALA A 157 15.07 -4.83 2.91
CA ALA A 157 14.48 -5.80 3.82
C ALA A 157 13.24 -6.49 3.22
N MET A 158 12.65 -5.93 2.15
CA MET A 158 11.50 -6.52 1.47
C MET A 158 11.93 -7.72 0.63
N GLN A 159 11.01 -8.62 0.33
CA GLN A 159 11.24 -9.72 -0.60
C GLN A 159 10.08 -9.76 -1.59
N PHE A 160 9.97 -8.72 -2.42
CA PHE A 160 8.83 -8.51 -3.31
C PHE A 160 8.53 -9.72 -4.20
N GLU A 161 9.56 -10.33 -4.81
CA GLU A 161 9.39 -11.51 -5.67
C GLU A 161 8.82 -12.71 -4.91
N GLU A 162 9.41 -13.05 -3.75
CA GLU A 162 8.94 -14.16 -2.92
C GLU A 162 7.53 -13.92 -2.40
N LEU A 163 7.25 -12.68 -2.00
CA LEU A 163 5.95 -12.26 -1.51
C LEU A 163 4.88 -12.37 -2.61
N ASN A 164 5.15 -11.88 -3.81
CA ASN A 164 4.22 -12.02 -4.94
C ASN A 164 4.03 -13.49 -5.33
N GLN A 165 5.10 -14.30 -5.31
CA GLN A 165 5.01 -15.74 -5.58
C GLN A 165 4.16 -16.49 -4.55
N GLN A 166 4.21 -16.09 -3.27
CA GLN A 166 3.41 -16.67 -2.19
C GLN A 166 1.90 -16.44 -2.40
N TYR A 167 1.52 -15.31 -2.99
CA TYR A 167 0.13 -14.91 -3.16
C TYR A 167 -0.39 -15.02 -4.61
N ALA A 168 0.43 -15.48 -5.56
CA ALA A 168 0.08 -15.58 -6.98
C ALA A 168 -1.27 -16.27 -7.25
N ASP A 169 -1.55 -17.36 -6.52
CA ASP A 169 -2.80 -18.12 -6.67
C ASP A 169 -4.07 -17.36 -6.25
N ARG A 170 -3.92 -16.31 -5.43
CA ARG A 170 -5.06 -15.45 -5.03
C ARG A 170 -5.43 -14.42 -6.10
N PHE A 171 -4.51 -14.09 -7.00
CA PHE A 171 -4.73 -13.14 -8.10
C PHE A 171 -4.89 -13.81 -9.47
N HIS A 172 -4.79 -15.14 -9.54
CA HIS A 172 -4.95 -15.91 -10.79
C HIS A 172 -6.34 -15.73 -11.48
N ASN A 173 -7.32 -15.10 -10.83
CA ASN A 173 -8.60 -14.76 -11.44
C ASN A 173 -8.70 -13.31 -11.98
N SER A 174 -7.66 -12.47 -11.84
CA SER A 174 -7.52 -11.19 -12.56
C SER A 174 -6.57 -11.31 -13.76
N VAL A 175 -6.42 -12.51 -14.33
CA VAL A 175 -5.57 -12.72 -15.51
C VAL A 175 -6.31 -12.27 -16.77
N ASN A 176 -5.89 -11.15 -17.34
CA ASN A 176 -5.82 -11.04 -18.79
C ASN A 176 -4.66 -10.16 -19.28
N LYS A 177 -3.66 -10.86 -19.82
CA LYS A 177 -2.98 -10.53 -21.09
C LYS A 177 -2.01 -9.34 -21.13
N THR A 178 -0.92 -9.42 -20.37
CA THR A 178 0.39 -9.06 -20.92
C THR A 178 1.47 -9.77 -20.13
N GLY A 179 1.89 -10.94 -20.60
CA GLY A 179 3.13 -11.56 -20.15
C GLY A 179 4.33 -10.70 -20.57
N ARG A 180 4.57 -9.60 -19.87
CA ARG A 180 5.76 -8.76 -20.03
C ARG A 180 6.32 -8.41 -18.66
N PHE A 181 7.12 -9.32 -18.12
CA PHE A 181 8.36 -8.87 -17.49
C PHE A 181 9.20 -8.27 -18.62
N THR A 182 9.35 -6.94 -18.67
CA THR A 182 10.34 -6.33 -19.54
C THR A 182 11.73 -6.59 -18.94
N GLU A 183 12.38 -7.65 -19.43
CA GLU A 183 13.84 -7.69 -19.41
C GLU A 183 14.39 -6.66 -20.41
N ARG A 184 15.25 -5.79 -19.88
CA ARG A 184 16.20 -4.84 -20.50
C ARG A 184 15.76 -3.40 -20.72
#